data_AF-A0A940UE07-F1
#
_entry.id   AF-A0A940UE07-F1
#
_cell.length_a   1.000
_cell.length_b   1.000
_cell.length_c   1.000
_cell.angle_alpha   90.00
_cell.angle_beta   90.00
_cell.angle_gamma   90.00
#
_symmetry.space_group_name_H-M   'P 1'
#
loop_
_entity.id
_entity.type
_entity.pdbx_description
1 polymer ?
#
loop_
_entity_poly.entity_id
_entity_poly.type
_entity_poly.pdbx_seq_one_letter_code
_entity_poly.pdbx_strand_id
1 'polypeptide(L)' 'QFVAPVAIGSNSLIAAGTTVTRDVPPDSLAIARTAQVNKEGWMLKKGSGH' A
#
# COMPACT_ATOMS: atom_id res chain seq x y z
N GLN A 1 -4.54 6.31 -2.01
CA GLN A 1 -5.71 6.74 -2.80
C GLN A 1 -6.96 6.59 -1.95
N PHE A 2 -7.98 7.44 -2.14
CA PHE A 2 -9.31 7.26 -1.56
C PHE A 2 -10.33 7.04 -2.68
N VAL A 3 -11.18 6.02 -2.52
CA VAL A 3 -12.32 5.77 -3.42
C VAL A 3 -13.57 6.18 -2.66
N ALA A 4 -14.12 7.34 -2.98
CA ALA A 4 -15.26 7.92 -2.28
C ALA A 4 -16.58 7.15 -2.56
N PRO A 5 -17.57 7.24 -1.65
CA PRO A 5 -17.48 7.85 -0.32
C PRO A 5 -16.77 6.93 0.68
N VAL A 6 -15.89 7.51 1.52
CA VAL A 6 -15.25 6.86 2.67
C VAL A 6 -15.07 7.86 3.80
N ALA A 7 -15.28 7.44 5.04
CA ALA A 7 -15.01 8.20 6.25
C ALA A 7 -13.70 7.77 6.91
N ILE A 8 -12.92 8.74 7.38
CA ILE A 8 -11.66 8.52 8.10
C ILE A 8 -11.82 9.03 9.53
N GLY A 9 -11.76 8.13 10.50
CA GLY A 9 -11.85 8.45 11.92
C GLY A 9 -10.65 9.26 12.41
N SER A 10 -10.85 10.04 13.47
CA SER A 10 -9.78 10.83 14.09
C SER A 10 -8.62 9.96 14.57
N ASN A 11 -7.41 10.53 14.56
CA ASN A 11 -6.19 9.87 15.03
C ASN A 11 -5.89 8.51 14.33
N SER A 12 -6.39 8.31 13.12
CA SER A 12 -6.07 7.13 12.31
C SER A 12 -4.83 7.38 11.43
N LEU A 13 -4.11 6.31 11.13
CA LEU A 13 -2.92 6.34 10.27
C LEU A 13 -3.18 5.53 9.00
N ILE A 14 -2.84 6.11 7.85
CA ILE A 14 -2.91 5.41 6.55
C ILE A 14 -1.50 5.05 6.12
N ALA A 15 -1.19 3.76 6.03
CA ALA A 15 0.12 3.31 5.59
C ALA A 15 0.38 3.68 4.12
N ALA A 16 1.63 3.98 3.79
CA ALA A 16 2.04 4.31 2.42
C ALA A 16 1.63 3.21 1.42
N GLY A 17 1.18 3.64 0.24
CA GLY A 17 0.71 2.74 -0.82
C GLY A 17 -0.70 2.18 -0.62
N THR A 18 -1.41 2.59 0.44
CA THR A 18 -2.78 2.12 0.69
C THR A 18 -3.80 2.79 -0.23
N THR A 19 -4.70 1.99 -0.80
CA THR A 19 -5.94 2.44 -1.43
C THR A 19 -7.10 2.13 -0.49
N VAL A 20 -7.73 3.18 0.04
CA VAL A 20 -8.84 3.08 1.00
C VAL A 20 -10.15 3.07 0.22
N THR A 21 -10.91 1.97 0.37
CA THR A 21 -12.21 1.73 -0.29
C THR A 21 -13.36 1.49 0.70
N ARG A 22 -13.05 1.53 2.00
CA ARG A 22 -13.99 1.31 3.11
C ARG A 22 -13.64 2.27 4.23
N ASP A 23 -14.59 2.53 5.11
CA ASP A 23 -14.40 3.39 6.27
C ASP A 23 -13.25 2.91 7.16
N VAL A 24 -12.51 3.88 7.71
CA VAL A 24 -11.41 3.64 8.65
C VAL A 24 -11.87 4.14 10.02
N PRO A 25 -12.00 3.26 11.03
CA PRO A 25 -12.37 3.66 12.39
C PRO A 25 -11.33 4.62 13.00
N PRO A 26 -11.70 5.40 14.04
CA PRO A 26 -10.74 6.19 14.80
C PRO A 26 -9.65 5.31 15.43
N ASP A 27 -8.50 5.91 15.74
CA ASP A 27 -7.38 5.26 16.43
C ASP A 27 -6.85 3.98 15.74
N SER A 28 -7.08 3.86 14.43
CA SER A 28 -6.78 2.65 13.65
C SER A 28 -5.69 2.86 12.60
N LEU A 29 -4.99 1.78 12.24
CA LEU A 29 -4.07 1.74 11.10
C LEU A 29 -4.76 1.09 9.89
N ALA A 30 -4.96 1.85 8.82
CA ALA A 30 -5.37 1.30 7.53
C ALA A 30 -4.14 0.95 6.69
N ILE A 31 -4.02 -0.32 6.31
CA ILE A 31 -2.94 -0.82 5.45
C ILE A 31 -3.50 -1.75 4.38
N ALA A 32 -3.18 -1.46 3.12
CA ALA A 32 -3.36 -2.39 2.01
C ALA A 32 -1.98 -2.71 1.44
N ARG A 33 -1.41 -3.84 1.86
CA ARG A 33 -0.14 -4.35 1.34
C ARG A 33 -0.30 -5.76 0.79
N THR A 34 0.33 -6.01 -0.34
CA THR A 34 0.72 -7.38 -0.71
C THR A 34 1.94 -7.80 0.10
N ALA A 35 2.12 -9.10 0.30
CA ALA A 35 3.37 -9.63 0.83
C ALA A 35 4.54 -9.13 -0.03
N GLN A 36 5.64 -8.75 0.62
CA GLN A 36 6.85 -8.37 -0.08
C GLN A 36 7.43 -9.61 -0.78
N VAL A 37 7.80 -9.45 -2.05
CA VAL A 37 8.47 -10.49 -2.83
C VAL A 37 9.80 -9.94 -3.30
N ASN A 38 10.89 -10.62 -2.93
CA ASN A 38 12.23 -10.31 -3.39
C ASN A 38 12.52 -11.16 -4.64
N LYS A 39 12.88 -10.51 -5.75
CA LYS A 39 13.35 -11.20 -6.97
C LYS A 39 14.85 -11.03 -7.09
N GLU A 40 15.59 -12.02 -6.58
CA GLU A 40 17.06 -12.02 -6.65
C GLU A 40 17.56 -11.97 -8.09
N GLY A 41 18.67 -11.28 -8.33
CA GLY A 41 19.27 -11.17 -9.67
C GLY A 41 18.46 -10.37 -10.70
N TRP A 42 17.36 -9.70 -10.34
CA TRP A 42 16.49 -8.97 -11.28
C TRP A 42 17.25 -7.92 -12.12
N MET A 43 18.14 -7.13 -11.49
CA MET A 43 18.95 -6.14 -12.23
C MET A 43 19.98 -6.78 -13.15
N LEU A 44 20.58 -7.91 -12.76
CA LEU A 44 21.55 -8.64 -13.57
C LEU A 44 20.89 -9.19 -14.85
N LYS A 45 19.66 -9.71 -14.72
CA LYS A 45 18.87 -10.22 -15.86
C LYS A 45 18.36 -9.09 -16.77
N LYS A 46 18.07 -7.91 -16.22
CA LYS A 46 17.58 -6.76 -17.00
C LYS A 46 18.71 -6.10 -17.83
N GLY A 47 19.96 -6.21 -17.39
CA GLY A 47 21.14 -5.67 -18.09
C GLY A 47 21.77 -6.60 -19.14
N SER A 48 21.21 -7.78 -19.39
CA SER A 48 21.76 -8.74 -20.36
C SER A 48 21.36 -8.47 -21.82
N GLY A 49 20.66 -7.37 -22.09
CA GLY A 49 20.45 -6.87 -23.45
C GLY A 49 21.60 -5.95 -23.85
N HIS A 50 22.69 -6.54 -24.32
CA HIS A 50 23.48 -5.92 -25.38
C HIS A 50 22.77 -6.22 -26.70
#